data_AF-A0A2H6NFM3-F1
#
_entry.id   AF-A0A2H6NFM3-F1
#
_cell.length_a   1.000
_cell.length_b   1.000
_cell.length_c   1.000
_cell.angle_alpha   90.00
_cell.angle_beta   90.00
_cell.angle_gamma   90.00
#
_symmetry.space_group_name_H-M   'P 1'
#
loop_
_entity.id
_entity.type
_entity.pdbx_description
1 polymer ?
#
loop_
_entity_poly.entity_id
_entity_poly.type
_entity_poly.pdbx_seq_one_letter_code
_entity_poly.pdbx_strand_id
1 'polypeptide(L)'
;MLLYVLGVCNTDNFSLLSITIDYGPFGFMDSYNPDFVPNTSDDEGRYKIGNQANVGMFNLNKLLKALNPLFSPRQKQLNYTNQHISHPTQWKSYGWNCLSP
;
A
#
# COMPACT_ATOMS: atom_id res chain seq x y z
N MET A 1 -14.91 -9.24 -17.10
CA MET A 1 -14.68 -8.28 -16.00
C MET A 1 -13.28 -7.74 -16.22
N LEU A 2 -13.12 -6.44 -16.48
CA LEU A 2 -11.79 -5.84 -16.65
C LEU A 2 -11.10 -5.76 -15.30
N LEU A 3 -9.80 -6.03 -15.27
CA LEU A 3 -8.97 -5.91 -14.08
C LEU A 3 -8.19 -4.59 -14.13
N TYR A 4 -8.14 -3.87 -13.01
CA TYR A 4 -7.60 -2.50 -12.93
C TYR A 4 -6.36 -2.41 -12.04
N VAL A 5 -5.38 -1.62 -12.46
CA VAL A 5 -4.17 -1.29 -11.68
C VAL A 5 -3.91 0.20 -11.72
N LEU A 6 -3.76 0.83 -10.54
CA LEU A 6 -3.54 2.27 -10.40
C LEU A 6 -2.11 2.71 -10.81
N GLY A 7 -1.11 1.85 -10.65
CA GLY A 7 0.28 2.09 -11.06
C GLY A 7 1.10 3.03 -10.17
N VAL A 8 0.45 3.86 -9.35
CA VAL A 8 1.10 4.68 -8.31
C VAL A 8 0.26 4.65 -7.04
N CYS A 9 0.63 3.78 -6.10
CA CYS A 9 -0.09 3.60 -4.83
C CYS A 9 0.72 4.16 -3.64
N ASN A 10 1.32 5.34 -3.81
CA ASN A 10 2.00 6.06 -2.73
C ASN A 10 1.01 6.43 -1.60
N THR A 11 1.52 6.78 -0.41
CA THR A 11 0.67 7.10 0.76
C THR A 11 -0.20 8.34 0.58
N ASP A 12 0.24 9.30 -0.24
CA ASP A 12 -0.48 10.52 -0.62
C ASP A 12 -1.60 10.25 -1.65
N ASN A 13 -1.50 9.15 -2.40
CA ASN A 13 -2.52 8.70 -3.35
C ASN A 13 -3.51 7.69 -2.74
N PHE A 14 -3.43 7.46 -1.44
CA PHE A 14 -4.29 6.52 -0.72
C PHE A 14 -5.44 7.25 -0.02
N SER A 15 -6.61 7.26 -0.66
CA SER A 15 -7.80 7.89 -0.08
C SER A 15 -8.29 7.17 1.17
N LEU A 16 -8.55 7.92 2.24
CA LEU A 16 -9.20 7.41 3.44
C LEU A 16 -10.59 6.82 3.16
N LEU A 17 -11.29 7.34 2.15
CA LEU A 17 -12.64 6.89 1.76
C LEU A 17 -12.62 5.65 0.85
N SER A 18 -11.44 5.05 0.61
CA SER A 18 -11.29 3.89 -0.29
C SER A 18 -11.77 4.16 -1.72
N ILE A 19 -11.73 5.42 -2.14
CA ILE A 19 -11.98 5.83 -3.53
C ILE A 19 -10.67 5.92 -4.29
N THR A 20 -10.70 5.50 -5.55
CA THR A 20 -9.54 5.63 -6.46
C THR A 20 -9.33 7.10 -6.81
N ILE A 21 -8.11 7.59 -6.59
CA ILE A 21 -7.67 8.97 -6.84
C ILE A 21 -6.33 8.97 -7.56
N ASP A 22 -5.97 10.15 -8.10
CA ASP A 22 -4.70 10.40 -8.81
C ASP A 22 -4.43 9.44 -9.97
N TYR A 23 -5.26 9.56 -11.02
CA TYR A 23 -5.17 8.77 -12.24
C TYR A 23 -3.96 9.23 -13.08
N GLY A 24 -2.82 8.59 -12.86
CA GLY A 24 -1.62 8.73 -13.67
C GLY A 24 -1.40 7.51 -14.58
N PRO A 25 -0.32 6.72 -14.40
CA PRO A 25 -0.03 5.55 -15.21
C PRO A 25 -0.84 4.33 -14.75
N PHE A 26 -2.17 4.38 -14.90
CA PHE A 26 -3.04 3.24 -14.63
C PHE A 26 -3.17 2.33 -15.87
N GLY A 27 -3.59 1.09 -15.66
CA GLY A 27 -3.82 0.15 -16.75
C GLY A 27 -4.99 -0.79 -16.49
N PHE A 28 -5.58 -1.27 -17.58
CA PHE A 28 -6.57 -2.34 -17.58
C PHE A 28 -6.00 -3.58 -18.24
N MET A 29 -6.43 -4.75 -17.77
CA MET A 29 -6.12 -6.03 -18.38
C MET A 29 -7.39 -6.80 -18.72
N ASP A 30 -7.39 -7.41 -19.90
CA ASP A 30 -8.42 -8.38 -20.31
C ASP A 30 -8.16 -9.77 -19.71
N SER A 31 -6.88 -10.17 -19.65
CA SER A 31 -6.43 -11.43 -19.07
C SER A 31 -5.58 -11.17 -17.83
N TYR A 32 -5.82 -11.92 -16.75
CA TYR A 32 -5.08 -11.74 -15.50
C TYR A 32 -3.59 -12.05 -15.68
N ASN A 33 -2.75 -11.07 -15.38
CA ASN A 33 -1.30 -11.22 -15.24
C ASN A 33 -0.87 -10.67 -13.87
N PRO A 34 -0.46 -11.51 -12.90
CA PRO A 34 -0.08 -11.06 -11.55
C PRO A 34 1.10 -10.08 -11.53
N ASP A 35 1.93 -10.08 -12.59
CA ASP A 35 3.12 -9.25 -12.74
C ASP A 35 2.91 -8.03 -13.63
N PHE A 36 1.66 -7.70 -13.96
CA PHE A 36 1.35 -6.51 -14.75
C PHE A 36 1.63 -5.22 -13.97
N VAL A 37 2.49 -4.38 -14.57
CA VAL A 37 2.90 -3.07 -14.07
C VAL A 37 2.62 -2.04 -15.17
N PRO A 38 1.60 -1.16 -15.00
CA PRO A 38 1.29 -0.14 -15.99
C PRO A 38 2.21 1.08 -15.94
N ASN A 39 2.93 1.26 -14.83
CA ASN A 39 3.83 2.38 -14.63
C ASN A 39 5.24 2.05 -15.14
N THR A 40 5.65 2.70 -16.22
CA THR A 40 6.97 2.49 -16.82
C THR A 40 8.14 2.96 -15.96
N SER A 41 7.88 3.73 -14.89
CA SER A 41 8.89 4.13 -13.91
C SER A 41 8.93 3.22 -12.69
N ASP A 42 8.10 2.18 -12.62
CA ASP A 42 8.11 1.17 -11.57
C ASP A 42 8.91 -0.06 -12.03
N ASP A 43 10.22 0.11 -12.16
CA ASP A 43 11.15 -0.91 -12.66
C ASP A 43 11.19 -2.18 -11.77
N GLU A 44 10.92 -2.01 -10.47
CA GLU A 44 10.89 -3.11 -9.49
C GLU A 44 9.51 -3.81 -9.42
N GLY A 45 8.50 -3.27 -10.10
CA GLY A 45 7.13 -3.79 -10.08
C GLY A 45 6.48 -3.72 -8.71
N ARG A 46 6.80 -2.70 -7.93
CA ARG A 46 6.24 -2.44 -6.61
C ARG A 46 4.72 -2.37 -6.63
N TYR A 47 4.15 -1.71 -7.64
CA TYR A 47 2.72 -1.45 -7.80
C TYR A 47 2.01 -2.43 -8.76
N LYS A 48 2.62 -3.57 -9.06
CA LYS A 48 1.97 -4.65 -9.82
C LYS A 48 0.66 -5.09 -9.18
N ILE A 49 -0.26 -5.63 -9.98
CA ILE A 49 -1.57 -6.11 -9.49
C ILE A 49 -1.42 -7.08 -8.30
N GLY A 50 -0.47 -8.01 -8.36
CA GLY A 50 -0.21 -8.97 -7.28
C GLY A 50 0.26 -8.36 -5.96
N ASN A 51 0.78 -7.12 -5.99
CA ASN A 51 1.27 -6.41 -4.81
C ASN A 51 0.28 -5.38 -4.26
N GLN A 52 -0.81 -5.04 -4.96
CA GLN A 52 -1.70 -3.94 -4.54
C GLN A 52 -2.28 -4.12 -3.12
N ALA A 53 -2.63 -5.35 -2.73
CA ALA A 53 -3.11 -5.64 -1.38
C ALA A 53 -2.03 -5.38 -0.31
N ASN A 54 -0.79 -5.75 -0.60
CA ASN A 54 0.36 -5.51 0.27
C ASN A 54 0.64 -4.00 0.39
N VAL A 55 0.54 -3.24 -0.71
CA VAL A 55 0.67 -1.77 -0.72
C VAL A 55 -0.43 -1.12 0.12
N GLY A 56 -1.67 -1.56 -0.03
CA GLY A 56 -2.78 -1.09 0.80
C GLY A 56 -2.53 -1.32 2.30
N MET A 57 -2.05 -2.51 2.68
CA MET A 57 -1.69 -2.81 4.06
C MET A 57 -0.53 -1.94 4.56
N PHE A 58 0.48 -1.67 3.73
CA PHE A 58 1.56 -0.75 4.06
C PHE A 58 1.04 0.68 4.32
N ASN A 59 0.18 1.19 3.45
CA ASN A 59 -0.40 2.54 3.59
C ASN A 59 -1.28 2.66 4.85
N LEU A 60 -2.10 1.65 5.15
CA LEU A 60 -2.88 1.58 6.39
C LEU A 60 -2.00 1.57 7.64
N ASN A 61 -0.87 0.85 7.61
CA ASN A 61 0.08 0.85 8.72
C ASN A 61 0.76 2.22 8.91
N LYS A 62 1.00 2.98 7.83
CA LYS A 62 1.50 4.36 7.92
C LYS A 62 0.44 5.29 8.53
N LEU A 63 -0.82 5.16 8.11
CA LEU A 63 -1.94 5.88 8.72
C LEU A 63 -2.07 5.56 10.22
N LEU A 64 -2.00 4.28 10.59
CA LEU A 64 -2.04 3.84 11.99
C LEU A 64 -0.93 4.49 12.83
N LYS A 65 0.30 4.55 12.29
CA LYS A 65 1.43 5.21 12.94
C LYS A 65 1.20 6.72 13.11
N ALA A 66 0.64 7.39 12.10
CA ALA A 66 0.32 8.81 12.16
C ALA A 66 -0.80 9.11 13.19
N LEU A 67 -1.78 8.22 13.35
CA LEU A 67 -2.86 8.35 14.33
C LEU A 67 -2.46 7.97 15.76
N ASN A 68 -1.36 7.24 15.94
CA ASN A 68 -0.94 6.73 17.25
C ASN A 68 -0.84 7.78 18.38
N PRO A 69 -0.37 9.03 18.16
CA PRO A 69 -0.37 10.05 19.20
C PRO A 69 -1.77 10.36 19.77
N LEU A 70 -2.81 10.27 18.92
CA LEU A 70 -4.20 10.60 19.26
C LEU A 70 -4.91 9.48 20.04
N PHE A 71 -4.31 8.30 20.12
CA PHE A 71 -4.91 7.15 20.79
C PHE A 71 -4.84 7.26 22.32
N SER A 72 -5.91 6.82 22.97
CA SER A 72 -5.94 6.58 24.43
C SER A 72 -4.89 5.54 24.86
N PRO A 73 -4.49 5.51 26.14
CA PRO A 73 -3.55 4.50 26.65
C PRO A 73 -3.96 3.05 26.31
N ARG A 74 -5.27 2.74 26.42
CA ARG A 74 -5.82 1.43 26.05
C ARG A 74 -5.63 1.11 24.57
N GLN A 75 -5.90 2.06 23.68
CA GLN A 75 -5.72 1.89 22.23
C GLN A 75 -4.24 1.75 21.85
N LYS A 76 -3.35 2.49 22.51
CA LYS A 76 -1.90 2.35 22.34
C LYS A 76 -1.44 0.95 22.72
N GLN A 77 -1.90 0.42 23.86
CA GLN A 77 -1.58 -0.95 24.29
C GLN A 77 -2.00 -1.99 23.24
N LEU A 78 -3.22 -1.88 22.70
CA LEU A 78 -3.70 -2.77 21.64
C LEU A 78 -2.85 -2.67 20.37
N ASN A 79 -2.45 -1.45 19.97
CA ASN A 79 -1.56 -1.23 18.84
C ASN A 79 -0.20 -1.92 19.05
N TYR A 80 0.42 -1.77 20.24
CA TYR A 80 1.67 -2.45 20.57
C TYR A 80 1.55 -3.97 20.47
N THR A 81 0.50 -4.57 21.06
CA THR A 81 0.29 -6.02 21.01
C THR A 81 0.11 -6.51 19.56
N ASN A 82 -0.67 -5.79 18.75
CA ASN A 82 -0.90 -6.15 17.36
C ASN A 82 0.39 -6.05 16.52
N GLN A 83 1.22 -5.03 16.74
CA GLN A 83 2.51 -4.90 16.05
C GLN A 83 3.50 -6.02 16.39
N HIS A 84 3.41 -6.64 17.57
CA HIS A 84 4.25 -7.80 17.90
C HIS A 84 3.77 -9.11 17.28
N ILE A 85 2.48 -9.22 16.93
CA ILE A 85 1.90 -10.39 16.26
C ILE A 85 2.07 -10.29 14.74
N SER A 86 1.94 -9.09 14.17
CA SER A 86 2.20 -8.84 12.75
C SER A 86 3.68 -8.56 12.53
N HIS A 87 4.45 -9.49 11.95
CA HIS A 87 5.89 -9.32 11.67
C HIS A 87 6.20 -7.97 10.97
N PRO A 88 6.86 -7.01 11.65
CA PRO A 88 7.13 -5.67 11.11
C PRO A 88 8.24 -5.63 10.05
N THR A 89 8.94 -6.74 9.85
CA THR A 89 10.20 -6.84 9.11
C THR A 89 10.02 -7.02 7.61
N GLN A 90 8.85 -7.47 7.14
CA GLN A 90 8.64 -7.78 5.72
C GLN A 90 8.82 -6.54 4.81
N TRP A 91 8.33 -5.36 5.22
CA TRP A 91 8.33 -4.17 4.36
C TRP A 91 9.72 -3.59 4.11
N LYS A 92 10.63 -3.73 5.09
CA LYS A 92 12.03 -3.31 4.94
C LYS A 92 12.79 -4.23 4.00
N SER A 93 12.50 -5.53 3.99
CA SER A 93 13.08 -6.46 3.01
C SER A 93 12.55 -6.23 1.59
N TYR A 94 11.35 -5.65 1.44
CA TYR A 94 10.81 -5.27 0.14
C TYR A 94 11.29 -3.88 -0.35
N GLY A 95 12.08 -3.13 0.42
CA GLY A 95 12.58 -1.80 0.01
C GLY A 95 11.55 -0.66 0.11
N TRP A 96 10.40 -0.88 0.77
CA TRP A 96 9.27 0.05 0.67
C TRP A 96 9.39 1.27 1.58
N ASN A 97 9.68 2.42 0.95
CA ASN A 97 9.69 3.74 1.57
C ASN A 97 8.48 4.57 1.13
N CYS A 98 8.13 5.63 1.88
CA CYS A 98 6.93 6.42 1.60
C CYS A 98 6.99 7.24 0.29
N LEU A 99 8.17 7.40 -0.31
CA LEU A 99 8.42 8.39 -1.37
C LEU A 99 9.25 7.86 -2.55
N SER A 100 9.40 6.54 -2.68
CA SER A 100 10.21 5.95 -3.75
C SER A 100 9.32 5.05 -4.59
N PRO A 101 9.27 5.24 -5.93
CA PRO A 101 9.07 4.12 -6.86
C PRO A 101 9.96 2.96 -6.43
#